data_AF-A0A559JNP1-F1
#
_entry.id   AF-A0A559JNP1-F1
#
_cell.length_a   1.000
_cell.length_b   1.000
_cell.length_c   1.000
_cell.angle_alpha   90.00
_cell.angle_beta   90.00
_cell.angle_gamma   90.00
#
_symmetry.space_group_name_H-M   'P 1'
#
loop_
_entity.id
_entity.type
_entity.pdbx_description
1 polymer ?
#
loop_
_entity_poly.entity_id
_entity_poly.type
_entity_poly.pdbx_seq_one_letter_code
_entity_poly.pdbx_strand_id
1 'polypeptide(L)'
;MILAIFSGFAEYERDMIVERTQEGKAIAKQKEGFKEGRRKSYTEMQLSHAVGLLGEHSYNEVAAMTWISKSTLIREVRKRNA
;
A
#
# COMPACT_ATOMS: atom_id res chain seq x y z
N MET A 1 -38.10 18.06 -12.69
CA MET A 1 -37.38 17.80 -13.96
C MET A 1 -36.05 18.56 -14.05
N ILE A 2 -35.99 19.86 -13.74
CA ILE A 2 -34.75 20.66 -13.83
C ILE A 2 -33.60 20.11 -12.95
N LEU A 3 -33.88 19.74 -11.69
CA LEU A 3 -32.87 19.14 -10.80
C LEU A 3 -32.27 17.86 -11.38
N ALA A 4 -33.09 16.96 -11.91
CA ALA A 4 -32.61 15.68 -12.46
C ALA A 4 -31.68 15.89 -13.66
N ILE A 5 -31.95 16.89 -14.50
CA ILE A 5 -31.09 17.24 -15.64
C ILE A 5 -29.73 17.73 -15.12
N PHE A 6 -29.71 18.69 -14.19
CA PHE A 6 -28.46 19.21 -13.65
C PHE A 6 -27.67 18.17 -12.83
N SER A 7 -28.36 17.31 -12.09
CA SER A 7 -27.72 16.18 -11.39
C SER A 7 -27.07 15.21 -12.38
N GLY A 8 -27.75 14.88 -13.49
CA GLY A 8 -27.17 14.03 -14.54
C GLY A 8 -25.93 14.63 -15.19
N PHE A 9 -25.90 15.94 -15.45
CA PHE A 9 -24.70 16.62 -15.94
C PHE A 9 -23.57 16.60 -14.91
N ALA A 10 -23.86 16.83 -13.63
CA ALA A 10 -22.85 16.80 -12.58
C ALA A 10 -22.23 15.41 -12.39
N GLU A 11 -23.01 14.34 -12.56
CA GLU A 11 -22.52 12.96 -12.55
C GLU A 11 -21.65 12.68 -13.77
N TYR A 12 -22.11 13.04 -14.96
CA TYR A 12 -21.36 12.87 -16.21
C TYR A 12 -19.99 13.57 -16.18
N GLU A 13 -19.93 14.82 -15.71
CA GLU A 13 -18.65 15.55 -15.61
C GLU A 13 -17.70 14.90 -14.59
N ARG A 14 -18.23 14.35 -13.49
CA ARG A 14 -17.43 13.61 -12.51
C ARG A 14 -16.87 12.33 -13.13
N ASP A 15 -17.71 11.58 -13.83
CA ASP A 15 -17.31 10.32 -14.45
C ASP A 15 -16.26 10.53 -15.53
N MET A 16 -16.40 11.59 -16.33
CA MET A 16 -15.38 11.99 -17.32
C MET A 16 -14.02 12.29 -16.65
N ILE A 17 -13.99 12.94 -15.49
CA ILE A 17 -12.73 13.18 -14.75
C ILE A 17 -12.14 11.87 -14.24
N VAL A 18 -12.97 10.99 -13.68
CA VAL A 18 -12.54 9.69 -13.18
C VAL A 18 -11.95 8.84 -14.31
N GLU A 19 -12.62 8.75 -15.45
CA GLU A 19 -12.16 8.01 -16.62
C GLU A 19 -10.79 8.50 -17.10
N ARG A 20 -10.63 9.82 -17.31
CA ARG A 20 -9.36 10.41 -17.75
C ARG A 20 -8.20 10.15 -16.77
N THR A 21 -8.47 10.21 -15.47
CA THR A 21 -7.44 9.92 -14.45
C THR A 21 -7.09 8.44 -14.38
N GLN A 22 -8.07 7.55 -14.60
CA GLN A 22 -7.84 6.11 -14.68
C GLN A 22 -7.01 5.73 -15.91
N GLU A 23 -7.31 6.31 -17.07
CA GLU A 23 -6.52 6.13 -18.30
C GLU A 23 -5.07 6.58 -18.12
N GLY A 24 -4.85 7.80 -17.60
CA GLY A 24 -3.51 8.31 -17.32
C GLY A 24 -2.75 7.42 -16.34
N LYS A 25 -3.44 6.89 -15.32
CA LYS A 25 -2.87 5.92 -14.38
C LYS A 25 -2.56 4.58 -15.05
N ALA A 26 -3.39 4.11 -15.98
CA ALA A 26 -3.15 2.88 -16.74
C ALA A 26 -1.88 2.98 -17.60
N ILE A 27 -1.64 4.14 -18.22
CA ILE A 27 -0.39 4.42 -18.93
C ILE A 27 0.79 4.45 -17.96
N ALA A 28 0.66 5.12 -16.81
CA ALA A 28 1.73 5.16 -15.80
C ALA A 28 2.09 3.77 -15.25
N LYS A 29 1.12 2.85 -15.16
CA LYS A 29 1.34 1.45 -14.74
C LYS A 29 2.25 0.67 -15.70
N GLN A 30 2.34 1.05 -16.97
CA GLN A 30 3.20 0.39 -17.95
C GLN A 30 4.68 0.76 -17.78
N LYS A 31 4.99 1.83 -17.06
CA LYS A 31 6.37 2.26 -16.82
C LYS A 31 7.11 1.25 -15.94
N GLU A 32 8.32 0.90 -16.33
CA GLU A 32 9.19 0.03 -15.54
C GLU A 32 9.43 0.62 -14.13
N GLY A 33 9.30 -0.22 -13.10
CA GLY A 33 9.47 0.19 -11.71
C GLY A 33 8.27 0.92 -11.10
N PHE A 34 7.15 1.08 -11.81
CA PHE A 34 5.91 1.59 -11.22
C PHE A 34 5.44 0.68 -10.08
N LYS A 35 5.17 1.27 -8.92
CA LYS A 35 4.62 0.57 -7.75
C LYS A 35 3.42 1.33 -7.25
N GLU A 36 2.29 0.65 -7.21
CA GLU A 36 1.05 1.23 -6.69
C GLU A 36 1.01 1.18 -5.16
N GLY A 37 0.35 2.16 -4.55
CA GLY A 37 0.16 2.24 -3.11
C GLY A 37 1.33 2.87 -2.36
N ARG A 38 1.30 2.72 -1.02
CA ARG A 38 2.28 3.36 -0.14
C ARG A 38 3.64 2.68 -0.28
N ARG A 39 4.70 3.48 -0.48
CA ARG A 39 6.08 3.00 -0.43
C ARG A 39 6.34 2.31 0.92
N LYS A 40 7.03 1.16 0.88
CA LYS A 40 7.44 0.44 2.10
C LYS A 40 8.26 1.35 2.99
N SER A 41 7.89 1.43 4.26
CA SER A 41 8.55 2.27 5.26
C SER A 41 9.90 1.73 5.73
N TYR A 42 10.08 0.40 5.69
CA TYR A 42 11.30 -0.27 6.15
C TYR A 42 12.06 -0.88 4.98
N THR A 43 13.40 -0.87 5.08
CA THR A 43 14.26 -1.55 4.11
C THR A 43 14.22 -3.05 4.30
N GLU A 44 14.61 -3.79 3.26
CA GLU A 44 14.71 -5.25 3.36
C GLU A 44 15.73 -5.70 4.41
N MET A 45 16.84 -4.96 4.55
CA MET A 45 17.85 -5.22 5.58
C MET A 45 17.32 -5.03 7.01
N GLN A 46 16.52 -3.99 7.25
CA GLN A 46 15.91 -3.78 8.57
C GLN A 46 14.94 -4.91 8.91
N LEU A 47 14.15 -5.35 7.92
CA LEU A 47 13.20 -6.44 8.10
C LEU A 47 13.90 -7.79 8.23
N SER A 48 14.98 -8.05 7.49
CA SER A 48 15.76 -9.29 7.63
C SER A 48 16.42 -9.38 9.00
N HIS A 49 17.01 -8.28 9.49
CA HIS A 49 17.57 -8.21 10.83
C HIS A 49 16.49 -8.47 11.90
N ALA A 50 15.35 -7.78 11.82
CA ALA A 50 14.29 -7.94 12.81
C ALA A 50 13.66 -9.35 12.80
N VAL A 51 13.51 -9.98 11.63
CA VAL A 51 13.02 -11.36 11.55
C VAL A 51 14.06 -12.36 12.07
N GLY A 52 15.36 -12.11 11.87
CA GLY A 52 16.42 -12.94 12.43
C GLY A 52 16.38 -12.99 13.97
N LEU A 53 16.09 -11.85 14.60
CA LEU A 53 15.96 -11.75 16.06
C LEU A 53 14.79 -12.58 16.63
N LEU A 54 13.79 -12.93 15.83
CA LEU A 54 12.65 -13.76 16.28
C LEU A 54 13.03 -15.22 16.55
N GLY A 55 14.25 -15.65 16.20
CA GLY A 55 14.75 -16.98 16.57
C GLY A 55 15.05 -17.11 18.06
N GLU A 56 15.41 -16.01 18.72
CA GLU A 56 15.83 -15.99 20.13
C GLU A 56 14.93 -15.12 21.02
N HIS A 57 14.18 -14.19 20.42
CA HIS A 57 13.36 -13.22 21.15
C HIS A 57 11.87 -13.28 20.75
N SER A 58 11.00 -12.88 21.67
CA SER A 58 9.58 -12.77 21.40
C SER A 58 9.25 -11.57 20.51
N TYR A 59 8.10 -11.63 19.83
CA TYR A 59 7.63 -10.53 18.99
C TYR A 59 7.51 -9.18 19.69
N ASN A 60 7.19 -9.17 20.99
CA ASN A 60 7.07 -7.92 21.74
C ASN A 60 8.44 -7.30 22.04
N GLU A 61 9.43 -8.14 22.35
CA GLU A 61 10.81 -7.71 22.60
C GLU A 61 11.45 -7.20 21.30
N VAL A 62 11.31 -7.93 20.20
CA VAL A 62 11.82 -7.48 18.89
C VAL A 62 11.18 -6.17 18.46
N ALA A 63 9.88 -5.98 18.71
CA ALA A 63 9.20 -4.73 18.40
C ALA A 63 9.75 -3.55 19.23
N ALA A 64 10.06 -3.78 20.52
CA ALA A 64 10.67 -2.78 21.38
C ALA A 64 12.12 -2.45 20.97
N MET A 65 12.90 -3.46 20.56
CA MET A 65 14.30 -3.29 20.15
C MET A 65 14.44 -2.59 18.79
N THR A 66 13.60 -2.98 17.81
CA THR A 66 13.73 -2.53 16.41
C THR A 66 12.84 -1.34 16.07
N TRP A 67 11.93 -0.95 16.97
CA TRP A 67 10.88 0.04 16.73
C TRP A 67 9.97 -0.29 15.54
N ILE A 68 9.94 -1.56 15.14
CA ILE A 68 9.04 -2.08 14.12
C ILE A 68 7.81 -2.65 14.81
N SER A 69 6.62 -2.29 14.34
CA SER A 69 5.39 -2.78 14.95
C SER A 69 5.29 -4.31 14.88
N LYS A 70 4.74 -4.92 15.93
CA LYS A 70 4.44 -6.35 15.98
C LYS A 70 3.68 -6.84 14.74
N SER A 71 2.69 -6.06 14.29
CA SER A 71 1.91 -6.36 13.09
C SER A 71 2.75 -6.40 11.81
N THR A 72 3.78 -5.55 11.72
CA THR A 72 4.71 -5.53 10.58
C THR A 72 5.58 -6.77 10.59
N LEU A 73 6.10 -7.18 11.76
CA LEU A 73 6.89 -8.42 11.91
C LEU A 73 6.07 -9.66 11.53
N ILE A 74 4.86 -9.80 12.06
CA ILE A 74 3.97 -10.93 11.75
C ILE A 74 3.65 -10.98 10.25
N ARG A 75 3.35 -9.84 9.63
CA ARG A 75 3.07 -9.76 8.19
C ARG A 75 4.28 -10.18 7.35
N GLU A 76 5.48 -9.76 7.75
CA GLU A 76 6.70 -10.12 7.05
C GLU A 76 7.03 -11.61 7.19
N VAL A 77 6.87 -12.20 8.39
CA VAL A 77 7.05 -13.65 8.59
C VAL A 77 6.06 -14.45 7.75
N ARG A 78 4.77 -14.08 7.76
CA ARG A 78 3.75 -14.73 6.90
C ARG A 78 4.09 -14.63 5.42
N LYS A 79 4.64 -13.49 4.99
CA LYS A 79 5.05 -13.28 3.60
C LYS A 79 6.24 -14.16 3.19
N ARG A 80 7.15 -14.48 4.12
CA ARG A 80 8.31 -15.35 3.88
C ARG A 80 7.98 -16.84 3.91
N ASN A 81 6.93 -17.21 4.64
CA ASN A 81 6.47 -18.59 4.77
C ASN A 81 5.46 -18.99 3.67
N ALA A 82 5.01 -18.03 2.85
CA ALA A 82 4.12 -18.24 1.72
C ALA A 82 4.94 -18.36 0.43
#